data_AF-A0A3D5Z4I1-F1
#
_entry.id   AF-A0A3D5Z4I1-F1
#
_cell.length_a   1.000
_cell.length_b   1.000
_cell.length_c   1.000
_cell.angle_alpha   90.00
_cell.angle_beta   90.00
_cell.angle_gamma   90.00
#
_symmetry.space_group_name_H-M   'P 1'
#
loop_
_entity.id
_entity.type
_entity.pdbx_description
1 polymer ?
#
loop_
_entity_poly.entity_id
_entity_poly.type
_entity_poly.pdbx_seq_one_letter_code
_entity_poly.pdbx_strand_id
1 'polypeptide(L)'
;KLEENLHTEMQYHLIKIGIALGYDVICAQNDQSRSFNGTNFSFHCLSAFPTINADKDTVNTIKMIDVLWFQKSTNNIIGAFEVEKSTSIYSGILRLTDLAYSIADGDEVLYIIIPDSREKDVRMQLSRPSIKSIKVPINYILFSDLRQNCDALCKFGENHHIMKKIAKTI
;
A
#
# COMPACT_ATOMS: atom_id res chain seq x y z
N LYS A 1 19.68 3.09 7.94
CA LYS A 1 19.59 3.51 9.37
C LYS A 1 18.47 4.52 9.67
N LEU A 2 18.53 5.80 9.28
CA LEU A 2 17.35 6.70 9.39
C LEU A 2 16.33 6.43 8.28
N GLU A 3 16.84 6.01 7.13
CA GLU A 3 16.03 5.87 5.93
C GLU A 3 15.08 4.67 5.93
N GLU A 4 15.59 3.49 6.29
CA GLU A 4 14.79 2.26 6.48
C GLU A 4 13.76 2.42 7.61
N ASN A 5 14.05 3.28 8.59
CA ASN A 5 13.16 3.55 9.71
C ASN A 5 11.85 4.20 9.23
N LEU A 6 11.94 5.19 8.33
CA LEU A 6 10.75 5.85 7.76
C LEU A 6 9.91 4.92 6.88
N HIS A 7 10.53 4.03 6.10
CA HIS A 7 9.79 3.02 5.32
C HIS A 7 8.99 2.10 6.23
N THR A 8 9.68 1.57 7.26
CA THR A 8 9.09 0.66 8.23
C THR A 8 7.99 1.36 9.04
N GLU A 9 8.17 2.63 9.40
CA GLU A 9 7.13 3.41 10.07
C GLU A 9 5.86 3.56 9.22
N MET A 10 5.98 3.85 7.92
CA MET A 10 4.81 3.97 7.05
C MET A 10 4.10 2.63 6.87
N GLN A 11 4.85 1.54 6.69
CA GLN A 11 4.28 0.19 6.70
C GLN A 11 3.54 -0.11 8.00
N TYR A 12 4.13 0.24 9.14
CA TYR A 12 3.49 0.09 10.45
C TYR A 12 2.15 0.83 10.53
N HIS A 13 2.08 2.07 10.07
CA HIS A 13 0.83 2.83 10.05
C HIS A 13 -0.24 2.19 9.16
N LEU A 14 0.14 1.71 7.97
CA LEU A 14 -0.77 1.01 7.08
C LEU A 14 -1.27 -0.31 7.69
N ILE A 15 -0.39 -1.06 8.35
CA ILE A 15 -0.76 -2.31 9.04
C ILE A 15 -1.74 -2.00 10.17
N LYS A 16 -1.42 -0.99 10.99
CA LYS A 16 -2.27 -0.57 12.10
C LYS A 16 -3.67 -0.16 11.63
N ILE A 17 -3.75 0.62 10.55
CA ILE A 17 -5.03 1.07 9.98
C ILE A 17 -5.80 -0.14 9.42
N GLY A 18 -5.18 -0.99 8.61
CA GLY A 18 -5.84 -2.15 8.03
C GLY A 18 -6.46 -3.07 9.09
N ILE A 19 -5.73 -3.31 10.18
CA ILE A 19 -6.22 -4.11 11.32
C ILE A 19 -7.36 -3.41 12.06
N ALA A 20 -7.25 -2.10 12.29
CA ALA A 20 -8.31 -1.34 12.96
C ALA A 20 -9.61 -1.33 12.15
N LEU A 21 -9.52 -1.34 10.81
CA LEU A 21 -10.66 -1.47 9.90
C LEU A 21 -11.17 -2.91 9.75
N GLY A 22 -10.54 -3.89 10.40
CA GLY A 22 -10.97 -5.28 10.41
C GLY A 22 -10.49 -6.12 9.22
N TYR A 23 -9.47 -5.68 8.48
CA TYR A 23 -8.91 -6.41 7.34
C TYR A 23 -7.82 -7.41 7.76
N ASP A 24 -7.58 -8.40 6.90
CA ASP A 24 -6.39 -9.22 7.00
C ASP A 24 -5.25 -8.53 6.24
N VAL A 25 -4.14 -8.26 6.91
CA VAL A 25 -3.04 -7.48 6.34
C VAL A 25 -1.85 -8.37 6.06
N ILE A 26 -1.11 -8.13 4.98
CA ILE A 26 0.21 -8.70 4.77
C ILE A 26 1.19 -7.60 4.37
N CYS A 27 2.44 -7.74 4.77
CA CYS A 27 3.55 -6.93 4.25
C CYS A 27 4.45 -7.79 3.36
N ALA A 28 5.23 -7.13 2.49
CA ALA A 28 6.18 -7.78 1.61
C ALA A 28 7.08 -8.77 2.39
N GLN A 29 7.39 -9.91 1.79
CA GLN A 29 8.06 -11.02 2.48
C GLN A 29 9.39 -10.62 3.13
N ASN A 30 10.14 -9.71 2.50
CA ASN A 30 11.42 -9.21 3.00
C ASN A 30 11.27 -8.35 4.28
N ASP A 31 10.06 -7.90 4.59
CA ASP A 31 9.78 -6.94 5.64
C ASP A 31 9.00 -7.55 6.82
N GLN A 32 8.57 -8.81 6.72
CA GLN A 32 7.79 -9.49 7.76
C GLN A 32 8.52 -9.61 9.11
N SER A 33 9.86 -9.64 9.10
CA SER A 33 10.68 -9.70 10.31
C SER A 33 10.89 -8.34 10.97
N ARG A 34 10.49 -7.24 10.33
CA ARG A 34 10.67 -5.89 10.83
C ARG A 34 9.75 -5.61 12.02
N SER A 35 10.13 -4.59 12.79
CA SER A 35 9.34 -4.09 13.90
C SER A 35 9.45 -2.58 14.02
N PHE A 36 8.41 -1.97 14.56
CA PHE A 36 8.36 -0.54 14.85
C PHE A 36 7.53 -0.29 16.11
N ASN A 37 7.98 0.63 16.97
CA ASN A 37 7.33 0.96 18.25
C ASN A 37 6.97 -0.26 19.13
N GLY A 38 7.84 -1.27 19.16
CA GLY A 38 7.63 -2.50 19.94
C GLY A 38 6.67 -3.51 19.30
N THR A 39 6.13 -3.20 18.12
CA THR A 39 5.24 -4.07 17.35
C THR A 39 6.02 -4.78 16.25
N ASN A 40 6.07 -6.11 16.26
CA ASN A 40 6.62 -6.90 15.17
C ASN A 40 5.52 -7.18 14.11
N PHE A 41 5.85 -7.00 12.83
CA PHE A 41 4.87 -7.16 11.75
C PHE A 41 4.33 -8.59 11.66
N SER A 42 5.15 -9.61 11.94
CA SER A 42 4.72 -11.01 11.91
C SER A 42 3.59 -11.36 12.90
N PHE A 43 3.38 -10.59 13.97
CA PHE A 43 2.25 -10.82 14.90
C PHE A 43 0.92 -10.26 14.37
N HIS A 44 0.98 -9.35 13.41
CA HIS A 44 -0.14 -8.55 12.94
C HIS A 44 -0.50 -8.85 11.49
N CYS A 45 0.49 -9.28 10.71
CA CYS A 45 0.33 -9.70 9.33
C CYS A 45 0.02 -11.19 9.22
N LEU A 46 -0.63 -11.57 8.12
CA LEU A 46 -0.77 -12.95 7.70
C LEU A 46 0.63 -13.59 7.54
N SER A 47 0.76 -14.82 8.05
CA SER A 47 2.00 -15.61 7.95
C SER A 47 2.22 -16.21 6.57
N ALA A 48 1.16 -16.35 5.77
CA ALA A 48 1.21 -16.87 4.42
C ALA A 48 0.40 -15.96 3.48
N PHE A 49 0.94 -15.74 2.29
CA PHE A 49 0.27 -14.98 1.25
C PHE A 49 -0.94 -15.77 0.72
N PRO A 50 -2.17 -15.21 0.74
CA PRO A 50 -3.36 -15.89 0.24
C PRO A 50 -3.25 -16.32 -1.22
N THR A 51 -3.85 -17.43 -1.60
CA THR A 51 -3.87 -17.87 -3.00
C THR A 51 -4.77 -16.96 -3.82
N ILE A 52 -4.20 -16.25 -4.80
CA ILE A 52 -4.93 -15.40 -5.75
C ILE A 52 -4.94 -16.05 -7.14
N ASN A 53 -5.97 -15.76 -7.92
CA ASN A 53 -6.18 -16.36 -9.25
C ASN A 53 -5.42 -15.59 -10.35
N ALA A 54 -4.10 -15.74 -10.37
CA ALA A 54 -3.21 -15.18 -11.39
C ALA A 54 -2.06 -16.14 -11.71
N ASP A 55 -1.37 -15.91 -12.83
CA ASP A 55 -0.17 -16.69 -13.17
C ASP A 55 0.96 -16.44 -12.15
N LYS A 56 1.92 -17.37 -12.10
CA LYS A 56 2.99 -17.37 -11.09
C LYS A 56 3.83 -16.09 -11.09
N ASP A 57 4.11 -15.52 -12.26
CA ASP A 57 4.97 -14.35 -12.37
C ASP A 57 4.24 -13.11 -11.89
N THR A 58 2.96 -12.95 -12.29
CA THR A 58 2.08 -11.92 -11.75
C THR A 58 1.94 -12.01 -10.23
N VAL A 59 1.73 -13.21 -9.67
CA VAL A 59 1.67 -13.42 -8.22
C VAL A 59 2.96 -12.98 -7.54
N ASN A 60 4.12 -13.29 -8.12
CA ASN A 60 5.42 -12.89 -7.56
C ASN A 60 5.58 -11.36 -7.59
N THR A 61 5.12 -10.70 -8.65
CA THR A 61 5.11 -9.23 -8.74
C THR A 61 4.22 -8.60 -7.68
N ILE A 62 3.00 -9.12 -7.50
CA ILE A 62 2.05 -8.64 -6.48
C ILE A 62 2.62 -8.82 -5.07
N LYS A 63 3.32 -9.94 -4.80
CA LYS A 63 3.99 -10.21 -3.52
C LYS A 63 5.08 -9.21 -3.16
N MET A 64 5.59 -8.44 -4.13
CA MET A 64 6.55 -7.38 -3.87
C MET A 64 5.90 -6.10 -3.34
N ILE A 65 4.57 -5.95 -3.45
CA ILE A 65 3.88 -4.76 -2.91
C ILE A 65 4.07 -4.69 -1.40
N ASP A 66 4.44 -3.50 -0.90
CA ASP A 66 4.90 -3.33 0.48
C ASP A 66 3.86 -3.70 1.52
N VAL A 67 2.60 -3.32 1.31
CA VAL A 67 1.46 -3.69 2.16
C VAL A 67 0.24 -3.97 1.30
N LEU A 68 -0.44 -5.08 1.57
CA LEU A 68 -1.74 -5.44 0.99
C LEU A 68 -2.76 -5.67 2.11
N TRP A 69 -3.98 -5.21 1.86
CA TRP A 69 -5.14 -5.48 2.70
C TRP A 69 -6.09 -6.41 1.95
N PHE A 70 -6.51 -7.46 2.64
CA PHE A 70 -7.50 -8.40 2.18
C PHE A 70 -8.81 -8.21 2.96
N GLN A 71 -9.92 -8.32 2.25
CA GLN A 71 -11.22 -8.42 2.89
C GLN A 71 -11.21 -9.61 3.87
N LYS A 72 -11.72 -9.39 5.09
CA LYS A 72 -11.56 -10.31 6.22
C LYS A 72 -11.92 -11.76 5.86
N SER A 73 -10.99 -12.68 6.08
CA SER A 73 -11.14 -14.12 5.85
C SER A 73 -11.48 -14.48 4.40
N THR A 74 -10.99 -13.68 3.45
CA THR A 74 -11.09 -13.95 2.01
C THR A 74 -9.73 -13.74 1.34
N ASN A 75 -9.65 -14.08 0.05
CA ASN A 75 -8.48 -13.79 -0.78
C ASN A 75 -8.68 -12.51 -1.63
N ASN A 76 -9.75 -11.75 -1.38
CA ASN A 76 -10.02 -10.52 -2.13
C ASN A 76 -9.15 -9.39 -1.60
N ILE A 77 -8.34 -8.78 -2.46
CA ILE A 77 -7.55 -7.60 -2.10
C ILE A 77 -8.49 -6.39 -2.17
N ILE A 78 -8.43 -5.53 -1.15
CA ILE A 78 -9.23 -4.29 -1.09
C ILE A 78 -8.36 -3.03 -0.99
N GLY A 79 -7.06 -3.21 -0.72
CA GLY A 79 -6.11 -2.11 -0.66
C GLY A 79 -4.69 -2.58 -0.96
N ALA A 80 -3.96 -1.79 -1.74
CA ALA A 80 -2.55 -2.03 -2.06
C ALA A 80 -1.74 -0.74 -1.94
N PHE A 81 -0.60 -0.84 -1.27
CA PHE A 81 0.19 0.31 -0.87
C PHE A 81 1.67 0.09 -1.16
N GLU A 82 2.26 0.99 -1.94
CA GLU A 82 3.69 1.05 -2.24
C GLU A 82 4.34 2.20 -1.48
N VAL A 83 5.31 1.91 -0.62
CA VAL A 83 6.02 2.87 0.22
C VAL A 83 7.32 3.29 -0.49
N GLU A 84 7.18 4.20 -1.43
CA GLU A 84 8.30 4.61 -2.30
C GLU A 84 9.16 5.68 -1.64
N LYS A 85 10.30 5.28 -1.08
CA LYS A 85 11.18 6.19 -0.36
C LYS A 85 12.34 6.70 -1.22
N SER A 86 13.24 5.80 -1.62
CA SER A 86 14.39 6.05 -2.49
C SER A 86 14.41 5.15 -3.73
N THR A 87 13.49 4.19 -3.77
CA THR A 87 13.21 3.31 -4.90
C THR A 87 12.41 4.02 -5.99
N SER A 88 12.24 3.32 -7.11
CA SER A 88 11.60 3.83 -8.31
C SER A 88 10.08 3.87 -8.14
N ILE A 89 9.54 5.08 -8.00
CA ILE A 89 8.09 5.36 -8.05
C ILE A 89 7.43 4.68 -9.26
N TYR A 90 8.12 4.68 -10.41
CA TYR A 90 7.63 4.04 -11.63
C TYR A 90 7.42 2.53 -11.45
N SER A 91 8.33 1.86 -10.74
CA SER A 91 8.22 0.42 -10.47
C SER A 91 7.06 0.11 -9.50
N GLY A 92 6.84 0.95 -8.49
CA GLY A 92 5.64 0.85 -7.65
C GLY A 92 4.34 1.02 -8.45
N ILE A 93 4.28 2.01 -9.35
CA ILE A 93 3.11 2.21 -10.24
C ILE A 93 2.83 0.94 -11.06
N LEU A 94 3.86 0.34 -11.66
CA LEU A 94 3.68 -0.86 -12.47
C LEU A 94 3.20 -2.05 -11.64
N ARG A 95 3.75 -2.28 -10.44
CA ARG A 95 3.28 -3.36 -9.54
C ARG A 95 1.80 -3.22 -9.18
N LEU A 96 1.36 -2.00 -8.85
CA LEU A 96 -0.06 -1.71 -8.58
C LEU A 96 -0.93 -1.91 -9.84
N THR A 97 -0.40 -1.57 -11.01
CA THR A 97 -1.09 -1.76 -12.29
C THR A 97 -1.25 -3.24 -12.63
N ASP A 98 -0.22 -4.05 -12.40
CA ASP A 98 -0.25 -5.50 -12.64
C ASP A 98 -1.29 -6.18 -11.73
N LEU A 99 -1.38 -5.76 -10.47
CA LEU A 99 -2.46 -6.19 -9.57
C LEU A 99 -3.84 -5.83 -10.14
N ALA A 100 -4.03 -4.56 -10.52
CA ALA A 100 -5.30 -4.03 -10.98
C ALA A 100 -5.82 -4.70 -12.25
N TYR A 101 -4.95 -5.06 -13.20
CA TYR A 101 -5.38 -5.74 -14.42
C TYR A 101 -5.57 -7.25 -14.25
N SER A 102 -5.00 -7.84 -13.21
CA SER A 102 -4.95 -9.30 -13.07
C SER A 102 -6.03 -9.87 -12.18
N ILE A 103 -6.32 -9.20 -11.05
CA ILE A 103 -7.21 -9.76 -10.02
C ILE A 103 -8.23 -8.77 -9.45
N ALA A 104 -8.13 -7.49 -9.79
CA ALA A 104 -8.98 -6.48 -9.19
C ALA A 104 -10.43 -6.53 -9.70
N ASP A 105 -11.37 -6.33 -8.78
CA ASP A 105 -12.81 -6.24 -9.05
C ASP A 105 -13.32 -4.79 -9.19
N GLY A 106 -12.49 -3.80 -8.83
CA GLY A 106 -12.72 -2.38 -9.02
C GLY A 106 -13.08 -1.59 -7.75
N ASP A 107 -13.26 -2.25 -6.60
CA ASP A 107 -13.47 -1.55 -5.31
C ASP A 107 -12.15 -1.20 -4.61
N GLU A 108 -11.01 -1.68 -5.10
CA GLU A 108 -9.72 -1.54 -4.43
C GLU A 108 -9.19 -0.11 -4.41
N VAL A 109 -8.46 0.21 -3.35
CA VAL A 109 -7.68 1.44 -3.28
C VAL A 109 -6.20 1.17 -3.51
N LEU A 110 -5.61 1.90 -4.46
CA LEU A 110 -4.22 1.75 -4.87
C LEU A 110 -3.47 3.06 -4.57
N TYR A 111 -2.49 2.98 -3.69
CA TYR A 111 -1.77 4.17 -3.22
C TYR A 111 -0.26 4.03 -3.28
N ILE A 112 0.39 5.13 -3.66
CA ILE A 112 1.82 5.35 -3.43
C ILE A 112 1.97 6.22 -2.19
N ILE A 113 2.65 5.70 -1.18
CA ILE A 113 3.01 6.45 0.02
C ILE A 113 4.39 7.04 -0.20
N ILE A 114 4.52 8.37 -0.14
CA ILE A 114 5.73 9.07 -0.60
C ILE A 114 6.17 10.14 0.43
N PRO A 115 7.48 10.36 0.64
CA PRO A 115 7.95 11.51 1.40
C PRO A 115 7.47 12.83 0.78
N ASP A 116 7.15 13.81 1.63
CA ASP A 116 6.73 15.16 1.24
C ASP A 116 7.69 15.81 0.22
N SER A 117 9.00 15.63 0.41
CA SER A 117 10.04 16.17 -0.47
C SER A 117 9.99 15.61 -1.90
N ARG A 118 9.36 14.45 -2.10
CA ARG A 118 9.23 13.75 -3.38
C ARG A 118 7.84 13.89 -4.00
N GLU A 119 6.97 14.76 -3.46
CA GLU A 119 5.64 14.99 -4.03
C GLU A 119 5.71 15.42 -5.51
N LYS A 120 6.67 16.27 -5.87
CA LYS A 120 6.86 16.68 -7.28
C LYS A 120 7.22 15.49 -8.18
N ASP A 121 8.00 14.54 -7.68
CA ASP A 121 8.42 13.36 -8.43
C ASP A 121 7.24 12.44 -8.74
N VAL A 122 6.41 12.12 -7.73
CA VAL A 122 5.25 11.24 -7.92
C VAL A 122 4.24 11.87 -8.86
N ARG A 123 3.99 13.18 -8.73
CA ARG A 123 3.09 13.92 -9.61
C ARG A 123 3.58 13.90 -11.05
N MET A 124 4.89 14.03 -11.26
CA MET A 124 5.51 13.94 -12.57
C MET A 124 5.35 12.56 -13.19
N GLN A 125 5.61 11.48 -12.43
CA GLN A 125 5.46 10.10 -12.93
C GLN A 125 4.00 9.77 -13.27
N LEU A 126 3.07 10.08 -12.37
CA LEU A 126 1.63 9.86 -12.60
C LEU A 126 1.09 10.72 -13.77
N SER A 127 1.72 11.85 -14.07
CA SER A 127 1.35 12.69 -15.21
C SER A 127 1.87 12.21 -16.57
N ARG A 128 2.74 11.20 -16.61
CA ARG A 128 3.31 10.71 -17.87
C ARG A 128 2.21 10.13 -18.76
N PRO A 129 2.21 10.39 -20.07
CA PRO A 129 1.21 9.85 -20.98
C PRO A 129 1.05 8.33 -20.90
N SER A 130 2.16 7.60 -20.77
CA SER A 130 2.15 6.13 -20.63
C SER A 130 1.51 5.63 -19.34
N ILE A 131 1.51 6.46 -18.28
CA ILE A 131 0.83 6.15 -17.02
C ILE A 131 -0.62 6.62 -17.08
N LYS A 132 -0.90 7.81 -17.62
CA LYS A 132 -2.28 8.30 -17.81
C LYS A 132 -3.12 7.43 -18.74
N SER A 133 -2.51 6.71 -19.67
CA SER A 133 -3.21 5.74 -20.52
C SER A 133 -3.68 4.49 -19.76
N ILE A 134 -3.12 4.25 -18.57
CA ILE A 134 -3.55 3.18 -17.66
C ILE A 134 -4.88 3.63 -17.03
N LYS A 135 -5.94 2.85 -17.23
CA LYS A 135 -7.29 3.16 -16.71
C LYS A 135 -7.48 2.71 -15.25
N VAL A 136 -6.42 2.79 -14.45
CA VAL A 136 -6.38 2.34 -13.07
C VAL A 136 -6.14 3.57 -12.19
N PRO A 137 -7.05 3.91 -11.25
CA PRO A 137 -6.90 5.08 -10.40
C PRO A 137 -5.85 4.82 -9.31
N ILE A 138 -4.60 5.20 -9.58
CA ILE A 138 -3.52 5.20 -8.58
C ILE A 138 -3.37 6.61 -8.00
N ASN A 139 -3.57 6.70 -6.70
CA ASN A 139 -3.46 7.95 -5.95
C ASN A 139 -2.18 7.93 -5.10
N TYR A 140 -1.87 9.03 -4.43
CA TYR A 140 -0.73 9.08 -3.51
C TYR A 140 -1.08 9.74 -2.18
N ILE A 141 -0.34 9.39 -1.14
CA ILE A 141 -0.47 9.93 0.23
C ILE A 141 0.93 10.35 0.70
N LEU A 142 1.03 11.52 1.31
CA LEU A 142 2.30 11.97 1.88
C LEU A 142 2.59 11.27 3.22
N PHE A 143 3.86 11.08 3.53
CA PHE A 143 4.28 10.52 4.82
C PHE A 143 3.74 11.33 6.00
N SER A 144 3.80 12.67 5.91
CA SER A 144 3.24 13.56 6.93
C SER A 144 1.74 13.33 7.14
N ASP A 145 0.96 13.26 6.07
CA ASP A 145 -0.49 13.06 6.10
C ASP A 145 -0.84 11.71 6.72
N LEU A 146 -0.15 10.62 6.32
CA LEU A 146 -0.39 9.29 6.89
C LEU A 146 -0.03 9.25 8.38
N ARG A 147 1.13 9.79 8.75
CA ARG A 147 1.61 9.83 10.15
C ARG A 147 0.65 10.61 11.04
N GLN A 148 0.26 11.82 10.62
CA GLN A 148 -0.59 12.71 11.42
C GLN A 148 -1.99 12.14 11.61
N ASN A 149 -2.52 11.42 10.62
CA ASN A 149 -3.92 10.98 10.62
C ASN A 149 -4.10 9.51 10.99
N CYS A 150 -3.04 8.72 11.19
CA CYS A 150 -3.12 7.27 11.44
C CYS A 150 -4.13 6.91 12.54
N ASP A 151 -4.06 7.56 13.71
CA ASP A 151 -4.96 7.27 14.83
C ASP A 151 -6.42 7.68 14.54
N ALA A 152 -6.62 8.78 13.83
CA ALA A 152 -7.95 9.21 13.41
C ALA A 152 -8.57 8.23 12.40
N LEU A 153 -7.78 7.76 11.43
CA LEU A 153 -8.21 6.74 10.47
C LEU A 153 -8.56 5.43 11.15
N CYS A 154 -7.77 4.99 12.15
CA CYS A 154 -8.08 3.80 12.94
C CYS A 154 -9.37 3.96 13.76
N LYS A 155 -9.65 5.16 14.27
CA LYS A 155 -10.78 5.41 15.17
C LYS A 155 -12.10 5.66 14.45
N PHE A 156 -12.04 6.35 13.32
CA PHE A 156 -13.23 6.87 12.63
C PHE A 156 -13.43 6.28 11.24
N GLY A 157 -12.50 5.48 10.74
CA GLY A 157 -12.67 4.81 9.46
C GLY A 157 -13.67 3.65 9.56
N GLU A 158 -14.58 3.57 8.59
CA GLU A 158 -15.55 2.49 8.47
C GLU A 158 -15.07 1.39 7.51
N ASN A 159 -14.34 1.77 6.47
CA ASN A 159 -13.77 0.89 5.45
C ASN A 159 -12.57 1.55 4.76
N HIS A 160 -11.92 0.84 3.84
CA HIS A 160 -10.71 1.27 3.14
C HIS A 160 -10.87 2.59 2.35
N HIS A 161 -12.08 3.00 1.96
CA HIS A 161 -12.32 4.29 1.31
C HIS A 161 -12.01 5.49 2.21
N ILE A 162 -11.87 5.31 3.54
CA ILE A 162 -11.43 6.37 4.45
C ILE A 162 -10.07 6.95 4.04
N MET A 163 -9.19 6.15 3.42
CA MET A 163 -7.87 6.59 2.96
C MET A 163 -7.97 7.72 1.91
N LYS A 164 -9.08 7.80 1.17
CA LYS A 164 -9.35 8.89 0.21
C LYS A 164 -9.36 10.27 0.88
N LYS A 165 -9.64 10.36 2.17
CA LYS A 165 -9.65 11.64 2.92
C LYS A 165 -8.27 12.30 3.04
N ILE A 166 -7.21 11.50 2.96
CA ILE A 166 -5.82 11.99 3.04
C ILE A 166 -5.04 11.75 1.74
N ALA A 167 -5.70 11.22 0.72
CA ALA A 167 -5.09 10.96 -0.57
C ALA A 167 -5.17 12.16 -1.51
N LYS A 168 -4.18 12.24 -2.39
CA LYS A 168 -4.09 13.24 -3.46
C LYS A 168 -4.17 12.54 -4.82
N THR A 169 -4.78 13.23 -5.77
CA THR A 169 -5.01 12.77 -7.15
C THR A 169 -4.26 13.68 -8.14
N ILE A 170 -4.07 13.22 -9.38
CA ILE A 170 -3.53 14.01 -10.50
C ILE A 170 -4.62 14.38 -11.49
#